data_AF-A0A351KGD1-F1
#
_entry.id   AF-A0A351KGD1-F1
#
_cell.length_a   1.000
_cell.length_b   1.000
_cell.length_c   1.000
_cell.angle_alpha   90.00
_cell.angle_beta   90.00
_cell.angle_gamma   90.00
#
_symmetry.space_group_name_H-M   'P 1'
#
loop_
_entity.id
_entity.type
_entity.pdbx_description
1 polymer ?
#
loop_
_entity_poly.entity_id
_entity_poly.type
_entity_poly.pdbx_seq_one_letter_code
_entity_poly.pdbx_strand_id
1 'polypeptide(L)'
;MKVIKKKSLFTKLMATYVVIIIIAYSVSAVILSVWFYNYYYNQRKDALLREEANLNRIVGDYMTQKTDPEKFKFELLVIDRLLDARVLVVDNFGYVISYSGQGLDKMIGKQITSEEFDEIREGRIVVKKGNFKNMFSSPMLTVGMPVVIHDQVQGAVFLHSPLDEIKNAVKQAYIVVWVSAALAILFSIFVIYIFSDRILIRPLENINTTAKSIAKGEFDKRVQVNSDDEIGDLATSFNYMADSLKNLENMRKNFIANISHELRSPLTSINGFIMGMIDGTIPQEKWTYYLNIVHDEIQRLTRLINDLLDLSRLESGEFSLQIDKFDINELIRERVIKFEDKINKKNINMDVILIEDKVMVIGDRDRID
;
A
#
# COMPACT_ATOMS: atom_id res chain seq x y z
N MET A 1 -13.11 30.24 6.21
CA MET A 1 -11.74 29.78 6.52
C MET A 1 -11.68 28.27 6.26
N LYS A 2 -11.08 27.84 5.14
CA LYS A 2 -11.00 26.42 4.74
C LYS A 2 -10.05 25.71 5.70
N VAL A 3 -10.57 24.81 6.53
CA VAL A 3 -9.77 23.89 7.33
C VAL A 3 -8.97 23.03 6.35
N ILE A 4 -7.66 23.26 6.30
CA ILE A 4 -6.71 22.43 5.57
C ILE A 4 -6.76 21.06 6.26
N LYS A 5 -7.55 20.13 5.70
CA LYS A 5 -7.54 18.72 6.12
C LYS A 5 -6.09 18.24 6.02
N LYS A 6 -5.49 17.85 7.16
CA LYS A 6 -4.25 17.05 7.18
C LYS A 6 -4.40 15.98 6.10
N LYS A 7 -3.46 15.93 5.15
CA LYS A 7 -3.46 14.89 4.10
C LYS A 7 -3.44 13.54 4.82
N SER A 8 -4.60 12.89 4.86
CA SER A 8 -4.80 11.59 5.49
C SER A 8 -3.81 10.61 4.87
N LEU A 9 -3.28 9.67 5.66
CA LEU A 9 -2.48 8.55 5.15
C LEU A 9 -3.15 7.91 3.91
N PHE A 10 -4.47 7.84 3.93
CA PHE A 10 -5.30 7.35 2.83
C PHE A 10 -5.26 8.23 1.58
N THR A 11 -5.24 9.56 1.71
CA THR A 11 -5.07 10.44 0.55
C THR A 11 -3.69 10.24 -0.09
N LYS A 12 -2.66 9.94 0.70
CA LYS A 12 -1.33 9.59 0.17
C LYS A 12 -1.36 8.23 -0.54
N LEU A 13 -1.99 7.22 0.05
CA LEU A 13 -2.13 5.87 -0.52
C LEU A 13 -2.92 5.89 -1.85
N MET A 14 -4.04 6.63 -1.90
CA MET A 14 -4.82 6.80 -3.12
C MET A 14 -4.04 7.55 -4.19
N ALA A 15 -3.30 8.59 -3.82
CA ALA A 15 -2.41 9.27 -4.76
C ALA A 15 -1.34 8.34 -5.32
N THR A 16 -0.75 7.45 -4.49
CA THR A 16 0.22 6.47 -4.99
C THR A 16 -0.40 5.49 -5.99
N TYR A 17 -1.62 5.00 -5.76
CA TYR A 17 -2.31 4.14 -6.74
C TYR A 17 -2.61 4.85 -8.04
N VAL A 18 -3.08 6.10 -7.99
CA VAL A 18 -3.33 6.89 -9.21
C VAL A 18 -2.03 7.09 -10.00
N VAL A 19 -0.91 7.38 -9.33
CA VAL A 19 0.40 7.51 -9.98
C VAL A 19 0.83 6.19 -10.63
N ILE A 20 0.69 5.06 -9.92
CA ILE A 20 1.03 3.73 -10.47
C ILE A 20 0.20 3.43 -11.71
N ILE A 21 -1.11 3.71 -11.67
CA ILE A 21 -2.04 3.49 -12.80
C ILE A 21 -1.65 4.35 -14.01
N ILE A 22 -1.36 5.64 -13.79
CA ILE A 22 -0.93 6.53 -14.88
C ILE A 22 0.37 6.01 -15.51
N ILE A 23 1.35 5.61 -14.70
CA ILE A 23 2.62 5.06 -15.18
C ILE A 23 2.35 3.77 -15.96
N ALA A 24 1.58 2.84 -15.41
CA ALA A 24 1.31 1.54 -16.04
C ALA A 24 0.63 1.68 -17.41
N TYR A 25 -0.41 2.52 -17.52
CA TYR A 25 -1.09 2.77 -18.79
C TYR A 25 -0.23 3.57 -19.78
N SER A 26 0.58 4.52 -19.31
CA SER A 26 1.49 5.27 -20.18
C SER A 26 2.60 4.38 -20.74
N VAL A 27 3.21 3.55 -19.91
CA VAL A 27 4.24 2.58 -20.34
C VAL A 27 3.64 1.61 -21.35
N SER A 28 2.45 1.08 -21.07
CA SER A 28 1.75 0.18 -22.00
C SER A 28 1.44 0.88 -23.34
N ALA A 29 0.97 2.13 -23.31
CA ALA A 29 0.72 2.92 -24.52
C ALA A 29 1.99 3.16 -25.34
N VAL A 30 3.13 3.43 -24.68
CA VAL A 30 4.44 3.58 -25.34
C VAL A 30 4.90 2.27 -25.96
N ILE A 31 4.81 1.15 -25.23
CA ILE A 31 5.18 -0.19 -25.74
C ILE A 31 4.34 -0.53 -26.97
N LEU A 32 3.02 -0.36 -26.90
CA LEU A 32 2.13 -0.61 -28.03
C LEU A 32 2.44 0.31 -29.20
N SER A 33 2.76 1.59 -28.95
CA SER A 33 3.15 2.52 -30.01
C SER A 33 4.41 2.05 -30.74
N VAL A 34 5.45 1.67 -29.99
CA VAL A 34 6.70 1.13 -30.57
C VAL A 34 6.43 -0.18 -31.33
N TRP A 35 5.60 -1.06 -30.76
CA TRP A 35 5.22 -2.31 -31.40
C TRP A 35 4.50 -2.07 -32.73
N PHE A 36 3.50 -1.18 -32.78
CA PHE A 36 2.78 -0.84 -34.00
C PHE A 36 3.71 -0.27 -35.08
N TYR A 37 4.62 0.64 -34.71
CA TYR A 37 5.60 1.17 -35.66
C TYR A 37 6.48 0.06 -36.26
N ASN A 38 7.02 -0.80 -35.40
CA ASN A 38 7.87 -1.91 -35.83
C ASN A 38 7.10 -2.93 -36.68
N TYR A 39 5.84 -3.19 -36.34
CA TYR A 39 4.97 -4.06 -37.11
C TYR A 39 4.76 -3.51 -38.53
N TYR A 40 4.32 -2.26 -38.67
CA TYR A 40 4.12 -1.63 -39.97
C TYR A 40 5.42 -1.48 -40.77
N TYR A 41 6.53 -1.16 -40.10
CA TYR A 41 7.84 -1.10 -40.73
C TYR A 41 8.26 -2.44 -41.33
N ASN A 42 8.15 -3.52 -40.55
CA ASN A 42 8.50 -4.86 -41.03
C ASN A 42 7.54 -5.32 -42.13
N GLN A 43 6.23 -5.07 -41.98
CA GLN A 43 5.25 -5.38 -43.03
C GLN A 43 5.61 -4.69 -44.35
N ARG A 44 6.04 -3.42 -44.28
CA ARG A 44 6.46 -2.64 -45.45
C ARG A 44 7.75 -3.19 -46.06
N LYS A 45 8.76 -3.45 -45.23
CA LYS A 45 10.04 -4.06 -45.65
C LYS A 45 9.80 -5.39 -46.37
N ASP A 46 8.99 -6.27 -45.78
CA ASP A 46 8.71 -7.59 -46.34
C ASP A 46 7.89 -7.50 -47.63
N ALA A 47 7.01 -6.50 -47.76
CA ALA A 47 6.30 -6.23 -49.01
C ALA A 47 7.25 -5.82 -50.15
N LEU A 48 8.25 -4.97 -49.86
CA LEU A 48 9.27 -4.60 -50.84
C LEU A 48 10.15 -5.80 -51.20
N LEU A 49 10.57 -6.59 -50.21
CA LEU A 49 11.41 -7.79 -50.42
C LEU A 49 10.73 -8.83 -51.33
N ARG A 50 9.40 -9.00 -51.22
CA ARG A 50 8.66 -9.96 -52.06
C ARG A 50 8.66 -9.62 -53.55
N GLU A 51 8.90 -8.37 -53.93
CA GLU A 51 8.92 -7.96 -55.34
C GLU A 51 10.26 -8.21 -56.04
N GLU A 52 11.25 -8.73 -55.33
CA GLU A 52 12.58 -9.06 -55.88
C GLU A 52 12.49 -9.90 -57.16
N ALA A 53 11.77 -11.02 -57.12
CA ALA A 53 11.67 -11.93 -58.27
C ALA A 53 11.01 -11.26 -59.49
N ASN A 54 10.01 -10.41 -59.25
CA ASN A 54 9.28 -9.71 -60.30
C ASN A 54 10.14 -8.59 -60.92
N LEU A 55 10.85 -7.83 -60.09
CA LEU A 55 11.79 -6.78 -60.52
C LEU A 55 12.99 -7.37 -61.25
N ASN A 56 13.55 -8.48 -60.78
CA ASN A 56 14.65 -9.16 -61.47
C ASN A 56 14.24 -9.62 -62.87
N ARG A 57 13.01 -10.12 -63.03
CA ARG A 57 12.46 -10.46 -64.35
C ARG A 57 12.32 -9.22 -65.24
N ILE A 58 11.65 -8.17 -64.76
CA ILE A 58 11.37 -6.95 -65.55
C ILE A 58 12.66 -6.23 -65.95
N VAL A 59 13.59 -6.06 -65.02
CA VAL A 59 14.87 -5.40 -65.27
C VAL A 59 15.80 -6.27 -66.10
N GLY A 60 15.81 -7.60 -65.88
CA GLY A 60 16.55 -8.54 -66.71
C GLY A 60 16.09 -8.55 -68.17
N ASP A 61 14.79 -8.52 -68.43
CA ASP A 61 14.23 -8.43 -69.77
C ASP A 61 14.61 -7.11 -70.48
N TYR A 62 14.63 -5.99 -69.74
CA TYR A 62 15.12 -4.71 -70.27
C TYR A 62 16.63 -4.73 -70.57
N MET A 63 17.45 -5.23 -69.65
CA MET A 63 18.92 -5.32 -69.83
C MET A 63 19.31 -6.26 -70.97
N THR A 64 18.50 -7.28 -71.25
CA THR A 64 18.69 -8.21 -72.39
C THR A 64 18.02 -7.72 -73.68
N GLN A 65 17.55 -6.47 -73.72
CA GLN A 65 16.90 -5.83 -74.88
C GLN A 65 15.64 -6.55 -75.39
N LYS A 66 14.95 -7.30 -74.51
CA LYS A 66 13.68 -7.98 -74.83
C LYS A 66 12.46 -7.07 -74.68
N THR A 67 12.63 -5.91 -74.05
CA THR A 67 11.56 -4.95 -73.73
C THR A 67 11.96 -3.55 -74.19
N ASP A 68 11.04 -2.84 -74.84
CA ASP A 68 11.20 -1.45 -75.25
C ASP A 68 11.26 -0.48 -74.03
N PRO A 69 12.06 0.60 -74.07
CA PRO A 69 12.19 1.54 -72.95
C PRO A 69 10.88 2.13 -72.43
N GLU A 70 9.89 2.41 -73.30
CA GLU A 70 8.62 2.99 -72.86
C GLU A 70 7.80 1.97 -72.06
N LYS A 71 7.80 0.70 -72.50
CA LYS A 71 7.14 -0.38 -71.78
C LYS A 71 7.81 -0.63 -70.43
N PHE A 72 9.14 -0.64 -70.38
CA PHE A 72 9.89 -0.81 -69.14
C PHE A 72 9.59 0.31 -68.13
N LYS A 73 9.60 1.57 -68.58
CA LYS A 73 9.25 2.72 -67.73
C LYS A 73 7.82 2.63 -67.20
N PHE A 74 6.87 2.17 -68.02
CA PHE A 74 5.50 1.93 -67.56
C PHE A 74 5.42 0.83 -66.50
N GLU A 75 6.12 -0.30 -66.68
CA GLU A 75 6.17 -1.37 -65.69
C GLU A 75 6.75 -0.91 -64.35
N LEU A 76 7.82 -0.10 -64.37
CA LEU A 76 8.36 0.51 -63.14
C LEU A 76 7.36 1.47 -62.47
N LEU A 77 6.59 2.23 -63.25
CA LEU A 77 5.55 3.13 -62.71
C LEU A 77 4.38 2.37 -62.08
N VAL A 78 4.04 1.19 -62.59
CA VAL A 78 3.02 0.32 -61.98
C VAL A 78 3.50 -0.18 -60.62
N ILE A 79 4.75 -0.64 -60.54
CA ILE A 79 5.35 -1.10 -59.27
C ILE A 79 5.43 0.04 -58.27
N ASP A 80 5.84 1.23 -58.72
CA ASP A 80 5.86 2.44 -57.89
C ASP A 80 4.52 2.69 -57.22
N ARG A 81 3.45 2.72 -58.00
CA ARG A 81 2.10 2.99 -57.48
C ARG A 81 1.54 1.88 -56.62
N LEU A 82 1.84 0.62 -56.93
CA LEU A 82 1.34 -0.54 -56.20
C LEU A 82 2.02 -0.65 -54.83
N LEU A 83 3.33 -0.43 -54.81
CA LEU A 83 4.13 -0.49 -53.60
C LEU A 83 4.25 0.85 -52.90
N ASP A 84 3.77 1.96 -53.47
CA ASP A 84 4.02 3.32 -52.98
C ASP A 84 5.51 3.51 -52.60
N ALA A 85 6.36 3.13 -53.56
CA ALA A 85 7.81 3.04 -53.40
C ALA A 85 8.52 3.35 -54.72
N ARG A 86 9.39 4.35 -54.71
CA ARG A 86 10.13 4.76 -55.92
C ARG A 86 11.16 3.70 -56.28
N VAL A 87 11.13 3.26 -57.53
CA VAL A 87 12.07 2.31 -58.11
C VAL A 87 13.21 3.07 -58.77
N LEU A 88 14.44 2.64 -58.52
CA LEU A 88 15.65 3.19 -59.12
C LEU A 88 16.51 2.02 -59.60
N VAL A 89 16.84 2.02 -60.89
CA VAL A 89 17.58 0.95 -61.53
C VAL A 89 18.96 1.45 -61.93
N VAL A 90 19.99 0.70 -61.58
CA VAL A 90 21.38 1.00 -61.92
C VAL A 90 22.02 -0.19 -62.65
N ASP A 91 23.01 0.11 -63.50
CA ASP A 91 23.85 -0.90 -64.14
C ASP A 91 24.93 -1.47 -63.19
N ASN A 92 25.75 -2.41 -63.67
CA ASN A 92 26.84 -3.04 -62.92
C ASN A 92 27.94 -2.06 -62.45
N PHE A 93 28.00 -0.86 -63.02
CA PHE A 93 28.94 0.19 -62.62
C PHE A 93 28.29 1.22 -61.68
N GLY A 94 27.00 1.07 -61.38
CA GLY A 94 26.23 1.95 -60.51
C GLY A 94 25.64 3.17 -61.22
N TYR A 95 25.68 3.26 -62.55
CA TYR A 95 25.03 4.34 -63.28
C TYR A 95 23.52 4.13 -63.32
N VAL A 96 22.75 5.18 -63.00
CA VAL A 96 21.29 5.14 -63.08
C VAL A 96 20.84 5.01 -64.53
N ILE A 97 20.17 3.92 -64.86
CA ILE A 97 19.63 3.63 -66.19
C ILE A 97 18.14 3.94 -66.29
N SER A 98 17.39 3.82 -65.19
CA SER A 98 15.95 4.12 -65.16
C SER A 98 15.46 4.38 -63.74
N TYR A 99 14.29 4.99 -63.62
CA TYR A 99 13.60 5.23 -62.35
C TYR A 99 12.09 5.31 -62.57
N SER A 100 11.34 5.18 -61.48
CA SER A 100 9.91 5.43 -61.44
C SER A 100 9.57 6.81 -60.85
N GLY A 101 8.42 7.36 -61.24
CA GLY A 101 7.92 8.65 -60.74
C GLY A 101 8.52 9.88 -61.45
N GLN A 102 8.19 11.07 -60.96
CA GLN A 102 8.69 12.35 -61.49
C GLN A 102 9.74 12.96 -60.56
N GLY A 103 10.68 13.75 -61.12
CA GLY A 103 11.63 14.54 -60.33
C GLY A 103 13.00 13.88 -60.10
N LEU A 104 13.23 12.69 -60.66
CA LEU A 104 14.53 12.01 -60.71
C LEU A 104 15.16 12.07 -62.12
N ASP A 105 14.60 12.85 -63.05
CA ASP A 105 15.09 12.94 -64.44
C ASP A 105 16.57 13.38 -64.51
N LYS A 106 17.00 14.20 -63.54
CA LYS A 106 18.40 14.66 -63.40
C LYS A 106 19.36 13.61 -62.82
N MET A 107 18.88 12.40 -62.55
CA MET A 107 19.67 11.30 -61.99
C MET A 107 20.14 10.31 -63.04
N ILE A 108 19.49 10.23 -64.21
CA ILE A 108 19.93 9.35 -65.31
C ILE A 108 21.41 9.63 -65.63
N GLY A 109 22.21 8.57 -65.72
CA GLY A 109 23.63 8.65 -66.02
C GLY A 109 24.51 9.14 -64.87
N LYS A 110 23.97 9.41 -63.67
CA LYS A 110 24.78 9.64 -62.47
C LYS A 110 25.16 8.31 -61.83
N GLN A 111 26.40 8.21 -61.35
CA GLN A 111 26.90 7.04 -60.66
C GLN A 111 26.52 7.05 -59.17
N ILE A 112 25.95 5.95 -58.69
CA ILE A 112 25.65 5.72 -57.28
C ILE A 112 26.78 4.90 -56.68
N THR A 113 27.79 5.58 -56.17
CA THR A 113 28.87 4.97 -55.38
C THR A 113 28.49 4.92 -53.90
N SER A 114 27.91 3.83 -53.44
CA SER A 114 27.46 3.72 -52.05
C SER A 114 27.83 2.36 -51.47
N GLU A 115 28.04 2.31 -50.16
CA GLU A 115 28.31 1.06 -49.43
C GLU A 115 27.20 0.02 -49.72
N GLU A 116 25.96 0.51 -49.83
CA GLU A 116 24.82 -0.32 -50.21
C GLU A 116 24.98 -0.95 -51.60
N PHE A 117 25.52 -0.21 -52.58
CA PHE A 117 25.73 -0.74 -53.93
C PHE A 117 26.87 -1.77 -53.97
N ASP A 118 27.94 -1.54 -53.22
CA ASP A 118 29.06 -2.49 -53.15
C ASP A 118 28.61 -3.84 -52.56
N GLU A 119 27.79 -3.82 -51.50
CA GLU A 119 27.19 -5.04 -50.94
C GLU A 119 26.24 -5.75 -51.93
N ILE A 120 25.45 -4.99 -52.70
CA ILE A 120 24.56 -5.57 -53.70
C ILE A 120 25.34 -6.21 -54.85
N ARG A 121 26.48 -5.64 -55.25
CA ARG A 121 27.35 -6.22 -56.27
C ARG A 121 27.91 -7.59 -55.85
N GLU A 122 28.04 -7.83 -54.56
CA GLU A 122 28.39 -9.15 -53.99
C GLU A 122 27.19 -10.13 -53.93
N GLY A 123 26.04 -9.74 -54.46
CA GLY A 123 24.81 -10.53 -54.48
C GLY A 123 23.98 -10.44 -53.19
N ARG A 124 24.26 -9.50 -52.28
CA ARG A 124 23.48 -9.32 -51.05
C ARG A 124 22.31 -8.37 -51.23
N ILE A 125 21.20 -8.66 -50.57
CA ILE A 125 20.08 -7.70 -50.44
C ILE A 125 20.39 -6.75 -49.29
N VAL A 126 20.25 -5.45 -49.53
CA VAL A 126 20.51 -4.42 -48.52
C VAL A 126 19.20 -3.76 -48.10
N VAL A 127 18.98 -3.62 -46.79
CA VAL A 127 17.84 -2.91 -46.23
C VAL A 127 18.34 -1.81 -45.31
N LYS A 128 18.02 -0.55 -45.63
CA LYS A 128 18.48 0.61 -44.85
C LYS A 128 17.37 1.62 -44.62
N LYS A 129 17.39 2.22 -43.42
CA LYS A 129 16.55 3.36 -43.05
C LYS A 129 17.37 4.64 -43.07
N GLY A 130 16.84 5.72 -43.63
CA GLY A 130 17.45 7.05 -43.56
C GLY A 130 17.46 7.78 -44.88
N ASN A 131 18.32 8.81 -44.96
CA ASN A 131 18.46 9.60 -46.18
C ASN A 131 19.36 8.86 -47.16
N PHE A 132 18.82 8.50 -48.33
CA PHE A 132 19.60 7.93 -49.41
C PHE A 132 20.31 9.06 -50.17
N LYS A 133 21.56 9.37 -49.79
CA LYS A 133 22.40 10.43 -50.39
C LYS A 133 21.72 11.81 -50.56
N ASN A 134 20.76 12.14 -49.68
CA ASN A 134 19.91 13.33 -49.80
C ASN A 134 19.16 13.44 -51.15
N MET A 135 18.95 12.30 -51.83
CA MET A 135 18.19 12.21 -53.07
C MET A 135 16.71 12.51 -52.86
N PHE A 136 16.22 12.29 -51.64
CA PHE A 136 14.84 12.49 -51.25
C PHE A 136 14.73 13.51 -50.11
N SER A 137 13.60 14.22 -50.06
CA SER A 137 13.30 15.24 -49.06
C SER A 137 12.90 14.67 -47.70
N SER A 138 12.54 13.39 -47.64
CA SER A 138 12.17 12.68 -46.42
C SER A 138 13.02 11.40 -46.24
N PRO A 139 13.20 10.92 -45.00
CA PRO A 139 13.84 9.63 -44.74
C PRO A 139 13.09 8.49 -45.43
N MET A 140 13.84 7.58 -46.05
CA MET A 140 13.31 6.44 -46.80
C MET A 140 13.65 5.12 -46.12
N LEU A 141 12.76 4.14 -46.27
CA LEU A 141 13.09 2.73 -46.23
C LEU A 141 13.59 2.34 -47.62
N THR A 142 14.88 2.03 -47.73
CA THR A 142 15.52 1.61 -48.97
C THR A 142 15.77 0.11 -48.93
N VAL A 143 15.29 -0.60 -49.93
CA VAL A 143 15.60 -2.01 -50.18
C VAL A 143 16.34 -2.10 -51.51
N GLY A 144 17.61 -2.48 -51.48
CA GLY A 144 18.44 -2.67 -52.66
C GLY A 144 18.63 -4.14 -52.98
N MET A 145 18.43 -4.52 -54.23
CA MET A 145 18.40 -5.91 -54.70
C MET A 145 19.34 -6.09 -55.90
N PRO A 146 20.10 -7.20 -55.97
CA PRO A 146 20.95 -7.50 -57.12
C PRO A 146 20.10 -8.01 -58.28
N VAL A 147 20.40 -7.51 -59.48
CA VAL A 147 19.86 -8.06 -60.73
C VAL A 147 20.83 -9.09 -61.27
N VAL A 148 20.45 -10.35 -61.16
CA VAL A 148 21.27 -11.49 -61.61
C VAL A 148 20.81 -11.96 -62.99
N ILE A 149 21.72 -11.99 -63.95
CA ILE A 149 21.49 -12.49 -65.31
C ILE A 149 22.64 -13.45 -65.65
N HIS A 150 22.32 -14.69 -66.03
CA HIS A 150 23.30 -15.75 -66.29
C HIS A 150 24.30 -15.94 -65.12
N ASP A 151 23.79 -16.01 -63.89
CA ASP A 151 24.57 -16.18 -62.65
C ASP A 151 25.58 -15.07 -62.33
N GLN A 152 25.47 -13.91 -62.98
CA GLN A 152 26.28 -12.72 -62.68
C GLN A 152 25.39 -11.53 -62.33
N VAL A 153 25.82 -10.74 -61.34
CA VAL A 153 25.17 -9.47 -61.01
C VAL A 153 25.47 -8.47 -62.13
N GLN A 154 24.43 -8.06 -62.86
CA GLN A 154 24.50 -7.11 -63.98
C GLN A 154 24.01 -5.71 -63.62
N GLY A 155 23.53 -5.52 -62.39
CA GLY A 155 23.09 -4.24 -61.86
C GLY A 155 22.33 -4.39 -60.55
N ALA A 156 21.63 -3.32 -60.17
CA ALA A 156 20.84 -3.31 -58.94
C ALA A 156 19.52 -2.54 -59.10
N VAL A 157 18.52 -2.94 -58.32
CA VAL A 157 17.26 -2.23 -58.16
C VAL A 157 17.14 -1.74 -56.74
N PHE A 158 16.89 -0.45 -56.55
CA PHE A 158 16.56 0.14 -55.27
C PHE A 158 15.08 0.50 -55.23
N LEU A 159 14.40 0.06 -54.17
CA LEU A 159 13.05 0.47 -53.82
C LEU A 159 13.13 1.43 -52.65
N HIS A 160 12.62 2.65 -52.82
CA HIS A 160 12.63 3.70 -51.81
C HIS A 160 11.18 4.04 -51.39
N SER A 161 10.79 3.60 -50.20
CA SER A 161 9.47 3.91 -49.62
C SER A 161 9.60 4.97 -48.52
N PRO A 162 8.83 6.07 -48.55
CA PRO A 162 8.89 7.12 -47.52
C PRO A 162 8.54 6.63 -46.11
N LEU A 163 9.42 6.89 -45.13
CA LEU A 163 9.13 6.54 -43.73
C LEU A 163 7.99 7.37 -43.14
N ASP A 164 7.70 8.55 -43.71
CA ASP A 164 6.60 9.39 -43.25
C ASP A 164 5.23 8.82 -43.62
N GLU A 165 5.11 8.02 -44.69
CA GLU A 165 3.88 7.26 -44.97
C GLU A 165 3.61 6.25 -43.86
N ILE A 166 4.65 5.55 -43.40
CA ILE A 166 4.55 4.63 -42.25
C ILE A 166 4.11 5.40 -41.01
N LYS A 167 4.71 6.56 -40.72
CA LYS A 167 4.28 7.39 -39.57
C LYS A 167 2.81 7.83 -39.69
N ASN A 168 2.38 8.24 -40.87
CA ASN A 168 1.01 8.68 -41.11
C ASN A 168 0.00 7.53 -41.01
N ALA A 169 0.35 6.35 -41.53
CA ALA A 169 -0.45 5.14 -41.41
C ALA A 169 -0.64 4.73 -39.94
N VAL A 170 0.42 4.83 -39.13
CA VAL A 170 0.37 4.44 -37.72
C VAL A 170 -0.24 5.54 -36.83
N LYS A 171 -0.31 6.80 -37.30
CA LYS A 171 -0.85 7.94 -36.53
C LYS A 171 -2.26 7.68 -35.98
N GLN A 172 -3.14 7.05 -36.77
CA GLN A 172 -4.49 6.71 -36.30
C GLN A 172 -4.45 5.67 -35.17
N ALA A 173 -3.59 4.65 -35.28
CA ALA A 173 -3.38 3.67 -34.22
C ALA A 173 -2.86 4.32 -32.94
N TYR A 174 -1.92 5.28 -33.03
CA TYR A 174 -1.44 6.03 -31.87
C TYR A 174 -2.55 6.83 -31.19
N ILE A 175 -3.38 7.54 -31.96
CA ILE A 175 -4.50 8.31 -31.40
C ILE A 175 -5.44 7.36 -30.63
N VAL A 176 -5.79 6.22 -31.22
CA VAL A 176 -6.65 5.22 -30.56
C VAL A 176 -5.99 4.71 -29.27
N VAL A 177 -4.73 4.30 -29.30
CA VAL A 177 -4.00 3.80 -28.11
C VAL A 177 -3.98 4.83 -26.97
N TRP A 178 -3.62 6.08 -27.28
CA TRP A 178 -3.51 7.14 -26.28
C TRP A 178 -4.87 7.61 -25.75
N VAL A 179 -5.90 7.69 -26.60
CA VAL A 179 -7.26 8.01 -26.17
C VAL A 179 -7.82 6.89 -25.28
N SER A 180 -7.63 5.62 -25.65
CA SER A 180 -8.02 4.49 -24.82
C SER A 180 -7.30 4.48 -23.47
N ALA A 181 -5.99 4.78 -23.44
CA ALA A 181 -5.23 4.90 -22.19
C ALA A 181 -5.76 6.04 -21.31
N ALA A 182 -6.06 7.20 -21.90
CA ALA A 182 -6.63 8.34 -21.16
C ALA A 182 -8.01 8.00 -20.57
N LEU A 183 -8.89 7.37 -21.35
CA LEU A 183 -10.20 6.92 -20.87
C LEU A 183 -10.08 5.88 -19.74
N ALA A 184 -9.15 4.92 -19.86
CA ALA A 184 -8.90 3.92 -18.83
C ALA A 184 -8.39 4.54 -17.52
N ILE A 185 -7.51 5.55 -17.60
CA ILE A 185 -7.03 6.30 -16.44
C ILE A 185 -8.19 7.06 -15.77
N LEU A 186 -9.00 7.79 -16.54
CA LEU A 186 -10.15 8.53 -16.02
C LEU A 186 -11.16 7.60 -15.34
N PHE A 187 -11.46 6.48 -15.98
CA PHE A 187 -12.35 5.46 -15.41
C PHE A 187 -11.78 4.87 -14.10
N SER A 188 -10.47 4.58 -14.06
CA SER A 188 -9.81 4.07 -12.86
C SER A 188 -9.86 5.07 -11.71
N ILE A 189 -9.62 6.36 -11.98
CA ILE A 189 -9.73 7.43 -10.98
C ILE A 189 -11.16 7.53 -10.45
N PHE A 190 -12.16 7.45 -11.33
CA PHE A 190 -13.57 7.47 -10.95
C PHE A 190 -13.95 6.31 -10.03
N VAL A 191 -13.53 5.09 -10.37
CA VAL A 191 -13.72 3.90 -9.52
C VAL A 191 -13.04 4.08 -8.17
N ILE A 192 -11.76 4.49 -8.14
CA ILE A 192 -11.03 4.74 -6.89
C ILE A 192 -11.77 5.75 -6.00
N TYR A 193 -12.28 6.84 -6.58
CA TYR A 193 -13.00 7.86 -5.83
C TYR A 193 -14.28 7.33 -5.16
N ILE A 194 -15.10 6.54 -5.88
CA ILE A 194 -16.35 5.99 -5.35
C ILE A 194 -16.07 4.93 -4.26
N PHE A 195 -15.16 4.01 -4.52
CA PHE A 195 -14.91 2.88 -3.64
C PHE A 195 -14.09 3.27 -2.41
N SER A 196 -13.15 4.22 -2.53
CA SER A 196 -12.30 4.66 -1.42
C SER A 196 -13.11 5.25 -0.25
N ASP A 197 -14.21 5.94 -0.51
CA ASP A 197 -15.02 6.54 0.54
C ASP A 197 -15.66 5.46 1.44
N ARG A 198 -16.29 4.46 0.81
CA ARG A 198 -17.07 3.43 1.52
C ARG A 198 -16.20 2.35 2.14
N ILE A 199 -15.17 1.90 1.44
CA ILE A 199 -14.37 0.74 1.86
C ILE A 199 -13.31 1.13 2.89
N LEU A 200 -12.71 2.31 2.75
CA LEU A 200 -11.54 2.69 3.56
C LEU A 200 -11.78 3.92 4.44
N ILE A 201 -12.26 5.03 3.86
CA ILE A 201 -12.27 6.32 4.57
C ILE A 201 -13.31 6.32 5.70
N ARG A 202 -14.57 5.94 5.43
CA ARG A 202 -15.65 5.97 6.43
C ARG A 202 -15.43 5.04 7.62
N PRO A 203 -15.04 3.77 7.47
CA PRO A 203 -14.79 2.88 8.61
C PRO A 203 -13.72 3.42 9.56
N LEU A 204 -12.64 3.96 9.00
CA LEU A 204 -11.55 4.51 9.80
C LEU A 204 -11.89 5.86 10.44
N GLU A 205 -12.69 6.68 9.76
CA GLU A 205 -13.26 7.87 10.38
C GLU A 205 -14.13 7.49 11.58
N ASN A 206 -14.97 6.44 11.45
CA ASN A 206 -15.80 5.93 12.55
C ASN A 206 -14.97 5.43 13.74
N ILE A 207 -13.91 4.66 13.49
CA ILE A 207 -12.98 4.23 14.55
C ILE A 207 -12.36 5.45 15.26
N ASN A 208 -11.86 6.42 14.51
CA ASN A 208 -11.22 7.61 15.07
C ASN A 208 -12.20 8.51 15.84
N THR A 209 -13.43 8.70 15.37
CA THR A 209 -14.45 9.48 16.09
C THR A 209 -14.89 8.77 17.35
N THR A 210 -15.09 7.45 17.29
CA THR A 210 -15.42 6.63 18.46
C THR A 210 -14.31 6.66 19.51
N ALA A 211 -13.05 6.55 19.10
CA ALA A 211 -11.89 6.70 19.98
C ALA A 211 -11.87 8.05 20.69
N LYS A 212 -12.18 9.14 19.97
CA LYS A 212 -12.29 10.47 20.58
C LYS A 212 -13.45 10.58 21.57
N SER A 213 -14.57 9.91 21.32
CA SER A 213 -15.69 9.87 22.28
C SER A 213 -15.32 9.09 23.55
N ILE A 214 -14.69 7.92 23.41
CA ILE A 214 -14.22 7.13 24.56
C ILE A 214 -13.18 7.93 25.38
N ALA A 215 -12.26 8.63 24.73
CA ALA A 215 -11.27 9.47 25.41
C ALA A 215 -11.91 10.64 26.20
N LYS A 216 -13.15 11.02 25.87
CA LYS A 216 -13.94 12.02 26.62
C LYS A 216 -14.80 11.41 27.73
N GLY A 217 -14.71 10.10 27.97
CA GLY A 217 -15.46 9.38 29.00
C GLY A 217 -16.76 8.73 28.54
N GLU A 218 -17.08 8.75 27.23
CA GLU A 218 -18.26 8.06 26.68
C GLU A 218 -17.97 6.56 26.47
N PHE A 219 -17.82 5.80 27.56
CA PHE A 219 -17.40 4.39 27.51
C PHE A 219 -18.42 3.41 26.93
N ASP A 220 -19.65 3.85 26.62
CA ASP A 220 -20.68 3.03 25.99
C ASP A 220 -20.60 3.01 24.45
N LYS A 221 -19.81 3.90 23.84
CA LYS A 221 -19.68 3.97 22.38
C LYS A 221 -18.87 2.78 21.85
N ARG A 222 -19.32 2.21 20.72
CA ARG A 222 -18.64 1.10 20.03
C ARG A 222 -18.52 1.42 18.55
N VAL A 223 -17.46 0.88 17.95
CA VAL A 223 -17.25 0.96 16.51
C VAL A 223 -18.22 0.02 15.83
N GLN A 224 -18.99 0.55 14.88
CA GLN A 224 -19.90 -0.21 14.02
C GLN A 224 -19.31 -0.29 12.61
N VAL A 225 -18.54 -1.34 12.37
CA VAL A 225 -17.96 -1.63 11.05
C VAL A 225 -18.24 -3.11 10.76
N ASN A 226 -18.99 -3.36 9.68
CA ASN A 226 -19.18 -4.70 9.15
C ASN A 226 -18.22 -4.86 7.96
N SER A 227 -17.05 -5.42 8.24
CA SER A 227 -16.03 -5.72 7.26
C SER A 227 -15.33 -7.02 7.67
N ASP A 228 -15.08 -7.91 6.72
CA ASP A 228 -14.39 -9.20 6.94
C ASP A 228 -12.91 -9.11 6.52
N ASP A 229 -12.28 -7.96 6.81
CA ASP A 229 -10.89 -7.64 6.48
C ASP A 229 -10.14 -7.08 7.71
N GLU A 230 -8.92 -6.59 7.51
CA GLU A 230 -8.09 -6.03 8.59
C GLU A 230 -8.74 -4.82 9.29
N ILE A 231 -9.68 -4.13 8.62
CA ILE A 231 -10.45 -3.06 9.23
C ILE A 231 -11.49 -3.62 10.20
N GLY A 232 -12.09 -4.76 9.87
CA GLY A 232 -12.96 -5.54 10.76
C GLY A 232 -12.22 -6.05 12.00
N ASP A 233 -11.02 -6.60 11.82
CA ASP A 233 -10.17 -7.07 12.92
C ASP A 233 -9.76 -5.92 13.85
N LEU A 234 -9.43 -4.76 13.26
CA LEU A 234 -9.13 -3.54 14.02
C LEU A 234 -10.36 -3.06 14.80
N ALA A 235 -11.55 -3.05 14.20
CA ALA A 235 -12.78 -2.67 14.87
C ALA A 235 -13.11 -3.60 16.05
N THR A 236 -12.90 -4.91 15.87
CA THR A 236 -13.09 -5.92 16.91
C THR A 236 -12.12 -5.73 18.07
N SER A 237 -10.83 -5.59 17.77
CA SER A 237 -9.78 -5.33 18.77
C SER A 237 -10.02 -4.03 19.53
N PHE A 238 -10.48 -2.99 18.83
CA PHE A 238 -10.84 -1.71 19.44
C PHE A 238 -12.05 -1.84 20.37
N ASN A 239 -13.09 -2.57 19.97
CA ASN A 239 -14.25 -2.80 20.83
C ASN A 239 -13.90 -3.59 22.08
N TYR A 240 -13.00 -4.58 21.99
CA TYR A 240 -12.49 -5.31 23.17
C TYR A 240 -11.77 -4.39 24.16
N MET A 241 -10.94 -3.47 23.66
CA MET A 241 -10.30 -2.43 24.49
C MET A 241 -11.34 -1.52 25.15
N ALA A 242 -12.37 -1.10 24.39
CA ALA A 242 -13.44 -0.26 24.90
C ALA A 242 -14.25 -0.95 26.01
N ASP A 243 -14.52 -2.25 25.88
CA ASP A 243 -15.15 -3.06 26.91
C ASP A 243 -14.30 -3.16 28.18
N SER A 244 -12.99 -3.41 28.01
CA SER A 244 -12.04 -3.47 29.13
C SER A 244 -12.00 -2.14 29.90
N LEU A 245 -11.98 -1.02 29.18
CA LEU A 245 -11.97 0.31 29.79
C LEU A 245 -13.29 0.63 30.50
N LYS A 246 -14.43 0.25 29.91
CA LYS A 246 -15.74 0.38 30.56
C LYS A 246 -15.81 -0.43 31.85
N ASN A 247 -15.28 -1.64 31.86
CA ASN A 247 -15.24 -2.49 33.05
C ASN A 247 -14.37 -1.88 34.15
N LEU A 248 -13.20 -1.34 33.80
CA LEU A 248 -12.32 -0.64 34.73
C LEU A 248 -13.03 0.56 35.37
N GLU A 249 -13.70 1.38 34.56
CA GLU A 249 -14.46 2.53 35.07
C GLU A 249 -15.62 2.10 35.99
N ASN A 250 -16.33 1.02 35.65
CA ASN A 250 -17.39 0.47 36.50
C ASN A 250 -16.84 -0.03 37.84
N MET A 251 -15.71 -0.75 37.83
CA MET A 251 -15.04 -1.20 39.06
C MET A 251 -14.63 -0.01 39.93
N ARG A 252 -14.04 1.04 39.32
CA ARG A 252 -13.68 2.28 40.01
C ARG A 252 -14.90 2.96 40.65
N LYS A 253 -16.01 3.08 39.91
CA LYS A 253 -17.26 3.67 40.44
C LYS A 253 -17.83 2.85 41.60
N ASN A 254 -17.90 1.53 41.45
CA ASN A 254 -18.39 0.63 42.50
C ASN A 254 -17.52 0.71 43.76
N PHE A 255 -16.19 0.76 43.59
CA PHE A 255 -15.25 0.93 44.69
C PHE A 255 -15.49 2.22 45.47
N ILE A 256 -15.60 3.36 44.78
CA ILE A 256 -15.87 4.66 45.41
C ILE A 256 -17.22 4.65 46.13
N ALA A 257 -18.26 4.06 45.53
CA ALA A 257 -19.58 3.95 46.13
C ALA A 257 -19.56 3.12 47.42
N ASN A 258 -18.89 1.96 47.39
CA ASN A 258 -18.78 1.06 48.54
C ASN A 258 -18.02 1.72 49.70
N ILE A 259 -16.87 2.36 49.42
CA ILE A 259 -16.12 3.10 50.44
C ILE A 259 -16.98 4.20 51.06
N SER A 260 -17.69 4.96 50.23
CA SER A 260 -18.56 6.04 50.71
C SER A 260 -19.66 5.53 51.64
N HIS A 261 -20.20 4.34 51.36
CA HIS A 261 -21.21 3.70 52.21
C HIS A 261 -20.61 3.21 53.54
N GLU A 262 -19.49 2.50 53.49
CA GLU A 262 -18.79 1.97 54.67
C GLU A 262 -18.26 3.07 55.60
N LEU A 263 -17.93 4.25 55.07
CA LEU A 263 -17.55 5.41 55.89
C LEU A 263 -18.76 6.16 56.47
N ARG A 264 -19.92 6.13 55.81
CA ARG A 264 -21.11 6.90 56.23
C ARG A 264 -21.77 6.29 57.47
N SER A 265 -21.89 4.98 57.53
CA SER A 265 -22.54 4.28 58.66
C SER A 265 -21.85 4.57 60.02
N PRO A 266 -20.54 4.33 60.20
CA PRO A 266 -19.79 4.68 61.41
C PRO A 266 -19.98 6.14 61.80
N LEU A 267 -19.81 7.05 60.83
CA LEU A 267 -19.88 8.48 61.06
C LEU A 267 -21.28 8.92 61.53
N THR A 268 -22.33 8.30 60.98
CA THR A 268 -23.71 8.56 61.38
C THR A 268 -23.95 8.11 62.82
N SER A 269 -23.46 6.94 63.20
CA SER A 269 -23.56 6.44 64.57
C SER A 269 -22.79 7.31 65.56
N ILE A 270 -21.56 7.71 65.23
CA ILE A 270 -20.75 8.63 66.04
C ILE A 270 -21.51 9.94 66.28
N ASN A 271 -21.99 10.57 65.21
CA ASN A 271 -22.76 11.81 65.32
C ASN A 271 -24.05 11.62 66.11
N GLY A 272 -24.78 10.51 65.89
CA GLY A 272 -26.02 10.21 66.61
C GLY A 272 -25.81 10.07 68.11
N PHE A 273 -24.77 9.35 68.54
CA PHE A 273 -24.44 9.21 69.95
C PHE A 273 -23.94 10.50 70.58
N ILE A 274 -23.09 11.26 69.88
CA ILE A 274 -22.62 12.57 70.37
C ILE A 274 -23.80 13.54 70.50
N MET A 275 -24.69 13.61 69.49
CA MET A 275 -25.87 14.47 69.51
C MET A 275 -26.81 14.08 70.65
N GLY A 276 -27.08 12.78 70.83
CA GLY A 276 -27.92 12.28 71.92
C GLY A 276 -27.35 12.58 73.32
N MET A 277 -26.02 12.70 73.45
CA MET A 277 -25.39 13.17 74.68
C MET A 277 -25.52 14.69 74.86
N ILE A 278 -25.45 15.47 73.78
CA ILE A 278 -25.57 16.93 73.80
C ILE A 278 -27.01 17.39 74.08
N ASP A 279 -28.01 16.73 73.47
CA ASP A 279 -29.43 17.11 73.58
C ASP A 279 -30.15 16.52 74.80
N GLY A 280 -29.45 15.67 75.57
CA GLY A 280 -29.97 15.05 76.80
C GLY A 280 -30.83 13.80 76.58
N THR A 281 -30.98 13.32 75.34
CA THR A 281 -31.67 12.05 75.05
C THR A 281 -30.97 10.85 75.71
N ILE A 282 -29.64 10.92 75.86
CA ILE A 282 -28.80 9.90 76.53
C ILE A 282 -28.47 10.38 77.96
N PRO A 283 -28.94 9.66 79.01
CA PRO A 283 -28.65 10.00 80.40
C PRO A 283 -27.15 9.97 80.72
N GLN A 284 -26.71 10.84 81.64
CA GLN A 284 -25.31 11.00 82.00
C GLN A 284 -24.68 9.72 82.56
N GLU A 285 -25.46 8.86 83.23
CA GLU A 285 -24.93 7.58 83.74
C GLU A 285 -24.49 6.62 82.62
N LYS A 286 -25.01 6.81 81.40
CA LYS A 286 -24.69 5.98 80.22
C LYS A 286 -23.62 6.57 79.32
N TRP A 287 -23.10 7.77 79.61
CA TRP A 287 -22.11 8.42 78.75
C TRP A 287 -20.87 7.58 78.53
N THR A 288 -20.33 6.95 79.58
CA THR A 288 -19.15 6.07 79.47
C THR A 288 -19.39 4.92 78.49
N TYR A 289 -20.59 4.33 78.49
CA TYR A 289 -20.95 3.25 77.56
C TYR A 289 -20.99 3.74 76.11
N TYR A 290 -21.65 4.86 75.82
CA TYR A 290 -21.75 5.38 74.46
C TYR A 290 -20.45 6.00 73.95
N LEU A 291 -19.64 6.63 74.81
CA LEU A 291 -18.30 7.11 74.46
C LEU A 291 -17.37 5.95 74.08
N ASN A 292 -17.50 4.79 74.72
CA ASN A 292 -16.76 3.59 74.30
C ASN A 292 -17.21 3.11 72.92
N ILE A 293 -18.52 3.13 72.61
CA ILE A 293 -19.00 2.80 71.25
C ILE A 293 -18.46 3.79 70.21
N VAL A 294 -18.48 5.09 70.51
CA VAL A 294 -17.90 6.13 69.64
C VAL A 294 -16.42 5.88 69.41
N HIS A 295 -15.67 5.58 70.47
CA HIS A 295 -14.25 5.26 70.39
C HIS A 295 -13.99 4.03 69.51
N ASP A 296 -14.76 2.95 69.70
CA ASP A 296 -14.64 1.72 68.90
C ASP A 296 -14.92 1.98 67.41
N GLU A 297 -15.89 2.85 67.11
CA GLU A 297 -16.23 3.20 65.74
C GLU A 297 -15.17 4.10 65.08
N ILE A 298 -14.52 4.99 65.84
CA ILE A 298 -13.33 5.73 65.39
C ILE A 298 -12.19 4.75 65.09
N GLN A 299 -11.92 3.78 65.96
CA GLN A 299 -10.88 2.77 65.71
C GLN A 299 -11.20 1.89 64.51
N ARG A 300 -12.47 1.59 64.25
CA ARG A 300 -12.91 0.88 63.04
C ARG A 300 -12.66 1.72 61.79
N LEU A 301 -13.03 3.01 61.80
CA LEU A 301 -12.76 3.93 60.69
C LEU A 301 -11.26 4.05 60.39
N THR A 302 -10.42 4.18 61.43
CA THR A 302 -8.96 4.26 61.26
C THR A 302 -8.40 3.00 60.60
N ARG A 303 -8.85 1.81 61.02
CA ARG A 303 -8.45 0.55 60.37
C ARG A 303 -8.86 0.53 58.90
N LEU A 304 -10.10 0.88 58.58
CA LEU A 304 -10.60 0.90 57.20
C LEU A 304 -9.82 1.87 56.30
N ILE A 305 -9.45 3.05 56.82
CA ILE A 305 -8.62 4.02 56.09
C ILE A 305 -7.21 3.47 55.84
N ASN A 306 -6.61 2.80 56.83
CA ASN A 306 -5.29 2.20 56.67
C ASN A 306 -5.32 1.06 55.66
N ASP A 307 -6.34 0.20 55.72
CA ASP A 307 -6.53 -0.89 54.75
C ASP A 307 -6.67 -0.33 53.32
N LEU A 308 -7.38 0.80 53.15
CA LEU A 308 -7.51 1.48 51.87
C LEU A 308 -6.19 2.07 51.36
N LEU A 309 -5.40 2.68 52.25
CA LEU A 309 -4.08 3.22 51.91
C LEU A 309 -3.10 2.12 51.51
N ASP A 310 -3.13 0.99 52.21
CA ASP A 310 -2.31 -0.17 51.87
C ASP A 310 -2.73 -0.78 50.53
N LEU A 311 -4.04 -0.90 50.25
CA LEU A 311 -4.54 -1.32 48.94
C LEU A 311 -4.09 -0.36 47.82
N SER A 312 -4.17 0.95 48.05
CA SER A 312 -3.72 1.95 47.06
C SER A 312 -2.23 1.86 46.76
N ARG A 313 -1.40 1.56 47.76
CA ARG A 313 0.05 1.35 47.59
C ARG A 313 0.35 0.07 46.82
N LEU A 314 -0.43 -0.99 47.06
CA LEU A 314 -0.35 -2.24 46.30
C LEU A 314 -0.66 -2.01 44.81
N GLU A 315 -1.71 -1.24 44.49
CA GLU A 315 -2.10 -0.94 43.11
C GLU A 315 -1.12 0.00 42.37
N SER A 316 -0.48 0.95 43.06
CA SER A 316 0.50 1.86 42.45
C SER A 316 1.86 1.21 42.17
N GLY A 317 2.07 -0.02 42.65
CA GLY A 317 3.36 -0.71 42.58
C GLY A 317 4.43 -0.12 43.52
N GLU A 318 4.07 0.80 44.41
CA GLU A 318 4.96 1.38 45.43
C GLU A 318 5.07 0.48 46.68
N PHE A 319 4.27 -0.57 46.75
CA PHE A 319 4.33 -1.54 47.83
C PHE A 319 5.55 -2.44 47.66
N SER A 320 6.52 -2.30 48.57
CA SER A 320 7.69 -3.18 48.66
C SER A 320 7.52 -4.12 49.85
N LEU A 321 7.67 -5.42 49.58
CA LEU A 321 7.76 -6.43 50.63
C LEU A 321 9.19 -6.45 51.18
N GLN A 322 9.32 -6.42 52.50
CA GLN A 322 10.60 -6.64 53.17
C GLN A 322 10.80 -8.13 53.36
N ILE A 323 11.34 -8.78 52.33
CA ILE A 323 11.51 -10.23 52.31
C ILE A 323 12.76 -10.61 53.11
N ASP A 324 12.55 -11.28 54.24
CA ASP A 324 13.61 -11.81 55.09
C ASP A 324 13.42 -13.31 55.36
N LYS A 325 14.50 -13.97 55.81
CA LYS A 325 14.44 -15.36 56.24
C LYS A 325 14.15 -15.42 57.74
N PHE A 326 13.01 -15.98 58.13
CA PHE A 326 12.59 -16.07 59.53
C PHE A 326 12.00 -17.44 59.87
N ASP A 327 11.88 -17.74 61.17
CA ASP A 327 11.29 -18.99 61.66
C ASP A 327 9.77 -18.82 61.79
N ILE A 328 8.99 -19.49 60.95
CA ILE A 328 7.53 -19.37 60.94
C ILE A 328 6.92 -19.95 62.21
N ASN A 329 7.54 -20.99 62.80
CA ASN A 329 7.04 -21.63 64.01
C ASN A 329 7.16 -20.71 65.21
N GLU A 330 8.24 -19.92 65.28
CA GLU A 330 8.42 -18.93 66.32
C GLU A 330 7.39 -17.79 66.19
N LEU A 331 7.13 -17.32 64.96
CA LEU A 331 6.08 -16.34 64.72
C LEU A 331 4.70 -16.86 65.16
N ILE A 332 4.36 -18.11 64.83
CA ILE A 332 3.10 -18.76 65.24
C ILE A 332 2.99 -18.82 66.77
N ARG A 333 4.05 -19.25 67.47
CA ARG A 333 4.09 -19.31 68.94
C ARG A 333 3.90 -17.93 69.57
N GLU A 334 4.62 -16.91 69.09
CA GLU A 334 4.48 -15.52 69.54
C GLU A 334 3.04 -15.02 69.39
N ARG A 335 2.38 -15.33 68.27
CA ARG A 335 0.97 -14.94 68.05
C ARG A 335 0.05 -15.67 69.02
N VAL A 336 0.21 -16.97 69.19
CA VAL A 336 -0.61 -17.78 70.10
C VAL A 336 -0.55 -17.22 71.52
N ILE A 337 0.65 -16.91 72.01
CA ILE A 337 0.85 -16.30 73.33
C ILE A 337 0.19 -14.93 73.41
N LYS A 338 0.33 -14.08 72.38
CA LYS A 338 -0.31 -12.75 72.33
C LYS A 338 -1.84 -12.82 72.44
N PHE A 339 -2.46 -13.90 71.97
CA PHE A 339 -3.91 -14.09 72.01
C PHE A 339 -4.41 -14.94 73.19
N GLU A 340 -3.51 -15.46 74.04
CA GLU A 340 -3.83 -16.38 75.15
C GLU A 340 -4.97 -15.85 76.03
N ASP A 341 -4.88 -14.60 76.48
CA ASP A 341 -5.90 -13.95 77.30
C ASP A 341 -7.28 -13.92 76.66
N LYS A 342 -7.34 -13.72 75.33
CA LYS A 342 -8.61 -13.69 74.58
C LYS A 342 -9.16 -15.10 74.36
N ILE A 343 -8.29 -16.07 74.10
CA ILE A 343 -8.63 -17.49 73.92
C ILE A 343 -9.23 -18.04 75.21
N ASN A 344 -8.56 -17.80 76.35
CA ASN A 344 -9.00 -18.23 77.67
C ASN A 344 -10.32 -17.55 78.08
N LYS A 345 -10.47 -16.23 77.86
CA LYS A 345 -11.74 -15.52 78.12
C LYS A 345 -12.92 -16.07 77.32
N LYS A 346 -12.67 -16.68 76.17
CA LYS A 346 -13.70 -17.30 75.32
C LYS A 346 -13.85 -18.82 75.55
N ASN A 347 -13.12 -19.42 76.49
CA ASN A 347 -13.07 -20.87 76.73
C ASN A 347 -12.82 -21.68 75.44
N ILE A 348 -11.91 -21.20 74.58
CA ILE A 348 -11.52 -21.90 73.35
C ILE A 348 -10.33 -22.79 73.68
N ASN A 349 -10.45 -24.10 73.47
CA ASN A 349 -9.30 -25.01 73.50
C ASN A 349 -8.55 -24.89 72.17
N MET A 350 -7.25 -24.62 72.23
CA MET A 350 -6.40 -24.47 71.06
C MET A 350 -5.14 -25.31 71.21
N ASP A 351 -5.03 -26.35 70.38
CA ASP A 351 -3.85 -27.21 70.30
C ASP A 351 -3.00 -26.80 69.10
N VAL A 352 -1.76 -26.37 69.38
CA VAL A 352 -0.79 -25.96 68.33
C VAL A 352 0.15 -27.13 68.07
N ILE A 353 -0.04 -27.79 66.92
CA ILE A 353 0.76 -28.94 66.51
C ILE A 353 1.76 -28.49 65.44
N LEU A 354 3.05 -28.46 65.81
CA LEU A 354 4.15 -28.12 64.91
C LEU A 354 4.91 -29.40 64.55
N ILE A 355 5.10 -29.65 63.25
CA ILE A 355 5.71 -30.89 62.73
C ILE A 355 7.22 -30.95 63.05
N GLU A 356 7.88 -29.80 63.00
CA GLU A 356 9.28 -29.62 63.32
C GLU A 356 9.43 -28.46 64.31
N ASP A 357 10.55 -28.42 65.04
CA ASP A 357 10.74 -27.39 66.07
C ASP A 357 11.04 -26.01 65.46
N LYS A 358 11.70 -25.98 64.29
CA LYS A 358 12.15 -24.77 63.60
C LYS A 358 11.98 -24.92 62.10
N VAL A 359 11.18 -24.04 61.49
CA VAL A 359 10.91 -24.06 60.04
C VAL A 359 11.23 -22.67 59.47
N MET A 360 12.34 -22.58 58.75
CA MET A 360 12.77 -21.31 58.16
C MET A 360 12.05 -21.07 56.83
N VAL A 361 11.32 -19.96 56.73
CA VAL A 361 10.64 -19.52 55.51
C VAL A 361 11.23 -18.20 55.01
N ILE A 362 10.97 -17.89 53.74
CA ILE A 362 11.33 -16.61 53.12
C ILE A 362 10.04 -15.84 52.90
N GLY A 363 9.91 -14.67 53.49
CA GLY A 363 8.71 -13.86 53.39
C GLY A 363 8.83 -12.56 54.17
N ASP A 364 7.80 -11.73 54.08
CA ASP A 364 7.70 -10.51 54.89
C ASP A 364 7.04 -10.86 56.22
N ARG A 365 7.84 -10.91 57.30
CA ARG A 365 7.38 -11.31 58.64
C ARG A 365 6.28 -10.40 59.17
N ASP A 366 6.40 -9.10 58.94
CA ASP A 366 5.46 -8.09 59.45
C ASP A 366 4.12 -8.11 58.71
N ARG A 367 4.10 -8.60 57.47
CA ARG A 367 2.86 -8.80 56.69
C ARG A 367 2.17 -10.13 56.96
N ILE A 368 2.90 -11.11 57.52
CA ILE A 368 2.36 -12.42 57.91
C ILE A 368 1.83 -12.37 59.35
N ASP A 369 2.41 -11.51 60.19
CA ASP A 369 1.86 -11.11 61.50
C ASP A 369 0.49 -10.42 61.37
#